data_AF-A0A453BTR8-F1
#
_entry.id   AF-A0A453BTR8-F1
#
_cell.length_a   1.000
_cell.length_b   1.000
_cell.length_c   1.000
_cell.angle_alpha   90.00
_cell.angle_beta   90.00
_cell.angle_gamma   90.00
#
_symmetry.space_group_name_H-M   'P 1'
#
loop_
_entity.id
_entity.type
_entity.pdbx_description
1 polymer ?
#
loop_
_entity_poly.entity_id
_entity_poly.type
_entity_poly.pdbx_seq_one_letter_code
_entity_poly.pdbx_strand_id
1 'polypeptide(L)' 'MEKNQSVFMQYVEIPVPSLKKGEVLIKVEAASINPADCRIQKGLLRPFVPKFPFIPE' A
#
# COMPACT_ATOMS: atom_id res chain seq x y z
N MET A 1 2.95 -24.05 -14.84
CA MET A 1 2.95 -22.82 -15.64
C MET A 1 1.50 -22.41 -15.81
N GLU A 2 1.00 -21.49 -15.01
CA GLU A 2 -0.33 -20.92 -15.27
C GLU A 2 -0.47 -19.55 -14.62
N LYS A 3 -0.69 -18.57 -15.52
CA LYS A 3 -1.11 -17.18 -15.33
C LYS A 3 -0.23 -16.32 -14.44
N ASN A 4 0.69 -15.65 -15.13
CA ASN A 4 1.17 -14.31 -14.83
C ASN A 4 0.00 -13.43 -14.33
N GLN A 5 -0.19 -13.36 -13.02
CA GLN A 5 -1.01 -12.32 -12.43
C GLN A 5 -0.15 -11.07 -12.45
N SER A 6 -0.27 -10.32 -13.55
CA SER A 6 0.34 -9.00 -13.68
C SER A 6 -0.14 -8.16 -12.50
N VAL A 7 0.79 -7.87 -11.59
CA VAL A 7 0.56 -7.00 -10.44
C VAL A 7 0.41 -5.59 -10.98
N PHE A 8 -0.83 -5.19 -11.27
CA PHE A 8 -1.14 -3.84 -11.71
C PHE A 8 -1.58 -3.03 -10.50
N MET A 9 -0.92 -1.90 -10.26
CA MET A 9 -1.40 -0.87 -9.34
C MET A 9 -2.75 -0.38 -9.88
N GLN A 10 -3.79 -0.50 -9.07
CA GLN A 10 -5.12 0.00 -9.41
C GLN A 10 -5.37 1.26 -8.59
N TYR A 11 -5.91 2.28 -9.26
CA TYR A 11 -6.48 3.40 -8.55
C TYR A 11 -7.75 2.94 -7.84
N VAL A 12 -7.82 3.15 -6.53
CA VAL A 12 -8.98 2.77 -5.70
C VAL A 12 -9.32 3.93 -4.77
N GLU A 13 -10.61 4.16 -4.55
CA GLU A 13 -11.10 5.10 -3.53
C GLU A 13 -11.21 4.37 -2.20
N ILE A 14 -10.71 4.99 -1.13
CA ILE A 14 -10.77 4.48 0.24
C ILE A 14 -11.33 5.57 1.16
N PRO A 15 -12.04 5.21 2.24
CA PRO A 15 -12.53 6.20 3.20
C PRO A 15 -11.37 6.88 3.91
N VAL A 16 -11.57 8.14 4.32
CA VAL A 16 -10.63 8.84 5.21
C VAL A 16 -10.68 8.15 6.58
N PRO A 17 -9.53 7.73 7.15
CA PRO A 17 -9.52 7.05 8.45
C PRO A 17 -9.95 8.00 9.57
N SER A 18 -10.48 7.42 10.66
CA SER A 18 -10.85 8.17 11.86
C SER A 18 -9.62 8.48 12.69
N LEU A 19 -9.48 9.72 13.16
CA LEU A 19 -8.35 10.15 13.98
C LEU A 19 -8.53 9.71 15.45
N LYS A 20 -7.61 8.91 16.00
CA LYS A 20 -7.62 8.52 17.42
C LYS A 20 -6.66 9.36 18.26
N LYS A 21 -6.77 9.20 19.59
CA LYS A 21 -5.90 9.88 20.55
C LYS A 21 -4.44 9.46 20.34
N GLY A 22 -3.58 10.44 20.07
CA GLY A 22 -2.14 10.23 19.86
C GLY A 22 -1.75 9.99 18.41
N GLU A 23 -2.70 9.99 17.48
CA GLU A 23 -2.44 9.89 16.04
C GLU A 23 -2.40 11.27 15.38
N VAL A 24 -1.90 11.30 14.14
CA VAL A 24 -1.91 12.48 13.28
C VAL A 24 -2.50 12.08 11.93
N LEU A 25 -3.50 12.82 11.48
CA LEU A 25 -4.07 12.66 10.14
C LEU A 25 -3.23 13.45 9.15
N ILE A 26 -2.69 12.77 8.13
CA ILE A 26 -1.80 13.36 7.13
C ILE A 26 -2.48 13.33 5.76
N LYS A 27 -2.56 14.50 5.11
CA LYS A 27 -2.90 14.60 3.68
C LYS A 27 -1.62 14.54 2.86
N VAL A 28 -1.41 13.43 2.17
CA VAL A 28 -0.24 13.25 1.30
C VAL A 28 -0.47 13.99 -0.02
N GLU A 29 0.30 15.04 -0.28
CA GLU A 29 0.25 15.80 -1.55
C GLU A 29 1.09 15.13 -2.65
N ALA A 30 2.18 14.44 -2.27
CA ALA A 30 3.03 13.69 -3.17
C ALA A 30 3.78 12.56 -2.43
N ALA A 31 4.09 11.49 -3.15
CA ALA A 31 4.95 10.40 -2.70
C ALA A 31 5.95 10.02 -3.81
N SER A 32 7.17 9.64 -3.43
CA SER A 32 8.18 9.14 -4.36
C SER A 32 8.08 7.62 -4.50
N ILE A 33 8.68 7.07 -5.57
CA ILE A 33 8.80 5.63 -5.78
C ILE A 33 10.26 5.22 -5.57
N ASN A 34 10.46 4.23 -4.71
CA ASN A 34 11.76 3.64 -4.38
C ASN A 34 11.88 2.20 -4.93
N PRO A 35 13.10 1.64 -5.01
CA PRO A 35 13.30 0.25 -5.45
C PRO A 35 12.53 -0.79 -4.60
N ALA A 36 12.28 -0.50 -3.33
CA ALA A 36 11.52 -1.37 -2.44
C ALA A 36 10.07 -1.54 -2.89
N ASP A 37 9.41 -0.50 -3.41
CA ASP A 37 8.03 -0.53 -3.86
C ASP A 37 7.82 -1.58 -4.98
N CYS A 38 8.77 -1.64 -5.92
CA CYS A 38 8.77 -2.63 -6.99
C CYS A 38 8.91 -4.07 -6.46
N ARG A 39 9.67 -4.27 -5.37
CA ARG A 39 9.82 -5.60 -4.72
C ARG A 39 8.57 -5.98 -3.94
N ILE A 40 7.93 -5.01 -3.30
CA ILE A 40 6.66 -5.17 -2.57
C ILE A 40 5.54 -5.56 -3.54
N GLN A 41 5.40 -4.85 -4.66
CA GLN A 41 4.44 -5.19 -5.72
C GLN A 41 4.62 -6.63 -6.20
N LYS A 42 5.86 -7.06 -6.44
CA LYS A 42 6.17 -8.45 -6.86
C LYS A 42 5.97 -9.50 -5.75
N GLY A 43 5.57 -9.10 -4.54
CA GLY A 43 5.34 -10.00 -3.41
C GLY A 43 6.61 -10.52 -2.74
N LEU A 44 7.79 -10.00 -3.08
CA LEU A 44 9.09 -10.54 -2.65
C LEU A 44 9.43 -10.26 -1.18
N LEU A 45 8.71 -9.34 -0.53
CA LEU A 45 8.91 -9.00 0.89
C LEU A 45 7.86 -9.61 1.83
N ARG A 46 6.99 -10.49 1.34
CA ARG A 46 6.06 -11.24 2.21
C ARG A 46 6.84 -12.26 3.05
N PRO A 47 6.46 -12.50 4.33
CA PRO A 47 5.27 -12.00 5.03
C PRO A 47 5.47 -10.70 5.83
N PHE A 48 6.59 -9.98 5.64
CA PHE A 48 6.99 -8.87 6.50
C PHE A 48 6.25 -7.55 6.23
N VAL A 49 5.49 -7.46 5.14
CA VAL A 49 4.70 -6.28 4.75
C VAL A 49 3.21 -6.61 4.74
N PRO A 50 2.32 -5.66 5.12
CA PRO A 50 0.88 -5.88 5.09
C PRO A 50 0.36 -6.07 3.65
N LYS A 51 -0.88 -6.56 3.54
CA LYS A 51 -1.61 -6.56 2.26
C LYS A 51 -2.10 -5.14 1.95
N PHE A 52 -1.98 -4.72 0.69
CA PHE A 52 -2.44 -3.41 0.22
C PHE A 52 -3.84 -3.48 -0.41
N PRO A 53 -4.64 -2.39 -0.35
CA PRO A 53 -4.37 -1.17 0.42
C PRO A 53 -4.45 -1.43 1.94
N PHE A 54 -3.49 -0.91 2.71
CA PHE A 54 -3.47 -1.02 4.16
C PHE A 54 -4.07 0.24 4.77
N ILE A 55 -5.15 0.07 5.54
CA ILE A 55 -5.78 1.14 6.29
C ILE A 55 -5.48 0.85 7.77
N PRO A 56 -4.72 1.71 8.46
CA PRO A 56 -4.53 1.54 9.90
C PRO A 56 -5.87 1.72 10.62
N GLU A 57 -6.15 0.85 11.59
CA GLU A 57 -7.38 0.93 12.39
C GLU A 57 -7.36 2.09 13.36
#